data_AF-A0A4Q3JEG9-F1
#
_entry.id   AF-A0A4Q3JEG9-F1
#
_cell.length_a   1.000
_cell.length_b   1.000
_cell.length_c   1.000
_cell.angle_alpha   90.00
_cell.angle_beta   90.00
_cell.angle_gamma   90.00
#
_symmetry.space_group_name_H-M   'P 1'
#
loop_
_entity.id
_entity.type
_entity.pdbx_description
1 polymer ?
#
loop_
_entity_poly.entity_id
_entity_poly.type
_entity_poly.pdbx_seq_one_letter_code
_entity_poly.pdbx_strand_id
1 'polypeptide(L)'
;MAATSSPGAGNAGVYRYTFDGTSWAYANDAYANGGLYIGSSLRLRDGLLAIGDNGTSKPRLHTASTQPTWPLLATLASPSGPVGAPVDVSQDRIAVAALNGDGFVDIGALRLGPGSDCAAGDECASGFCVDGVCCNKACDAGACDACSAATGASADGACTLLTGTVCDDGDACTQTDACQAGVCKGGAATPCSDGNACTSDACDPATGCVFVPVADETTCDDGNACNSGDRCVAGACQPVS
;
A
#
# COMPACT_ATOMS: atom_id res chain seq x y z
N MET A 1 -7.13 -30.19 6.58
CA MET A 1 -8.21 -30.51 5.63
C MET A 1 -7.65 -31.48 4.62
N ALA A 2 -8.20 -32.68 4.51
CA ALA A 2 -7.87 -33.63 3.45
C ALA A 2 -8.97 -33.52 2.38
N ALA A 3 -8.57 -33.49 1.10
CA ALA A 3 -9.50 -33.60 -0.01
C ALA A 3 -9.03 -34.79 -0.85
N THR A 4 -9.92 -35.74 -1.09
CA THR A 4 -9.67 -36.93 -1.89
C THR A 4 -10.60 -36.93 -3.09
N SER A 5 -10.17 -37.47 -4.22
CA SER A 5 -11.07 -37.81 -5.32
C SER A 5 -11.71 -39.17 -5.01
N SER A 6 -13.04 -39.29 -5.15
CA SER A 6 -13.73 -40.57 -4.94
C SER A 6 -13.49 -41.50 -6.15
N PRO A 7 -13.23 -42.82 -5.93
CA PRO A 7 -13.12 -43.81 -7.01
C PRO A 7 -14.48 -44.41 -7.44
N GLY A 8 -15.61 -43.93 -6.92
CA GLY A 8 -16.94 -44.49 -7.18
C GLY A 8 -17.70 -43.78 -8.30
N ALA A 9 -18.12 -44.55 -9.31
CA ALA A 9 -18.88 -44.19 -10.50
C ALA A 9 -19.79 -42.94 -10.39
N GLY A 10 -19.44 -41.89 -11.15
CA GLY A 10 -20.41 -40.96 -11.73
C GLY A 10 -20.12 -39.47 -11.53
N ASN A 11 -19.63 -39.05 -10.35
CA ASN A 11 -19.47 -37.62 -10.05
C ASN A 11 -18.09 -37.35 -9.42
N ALA A 12 -17.21 -36.66 -10.14
CA ALA A 12 -15.98 -36.13 -9.55
C ALA A 12 -16.31 -34.88 -8.72
N GLY A 13 -15.62 -34.69 -7.59
CA GLY A 13 -15.89 -33.61 -6.66
C GLY A 13 -14.78 -33.39 -5.64
N VAL A 14 -14.83 -32.24 -4.99
CA VAL A 14 -13.96 -31.90 -3.86
C VAL A 14 -14.77 -32.00 -2.58
N TYR A 15 -14.23 -32.73 -1.59
CA TYR A 15 -14.91 -33.04 -0.34
C TYR A 15 -14.13 -32.48 0.85
N ARG A 16 -14.86 -32.05 1.88
CA ARG A 16 -14.29 -31.59 3.14
C ARG A 16 -14.39 -32.69 4.19
N TYR A 17 -13.30 -32.87 4.93
CA TYR A 17 -13.26 -33.68 6.13
C TYR A 17 -12.79 -32.86 7.33
N THR A 18 -13.39 -33.13 8.50
CA THR A 18 -12.97 -32.62 9.80
C THR A 18 -12.20 -33.70 10.55
N PHE A 19 -11.05 -33.34 11.14
CA PHE A 19 -10.27 -34.23 11.98
C PHE A 19 -10.52 -33.91 13.44
N ASP A 20 -10.96 -34.89 14.22
CA ASP A 20 -11.25 -34.73 15.66
C ASP A 20 -10.04 -35.03 16.57
N GLY A 21 -8.88 -35.31 15.99
CA GLY A 21 -7.68 -35.77 16.70
C GLY A 21 -7.42 -37.27 16.56
N THR A 22 -8.42 -38.04 16.14
CA THR A 22 -8.35 -39.51 16.02
C THR A 22 -8.92 -40.05 14.71
N SER A 23 -9.92 -39.38 14.15
CA SER A 23 -10.65 -39.83 12.97
C SER A 23 -10.98 -38.67 12.02
N TRP A 24 -11.11 -39.00 10.74
CA TRP A 24 -11.59 -38.09 9.72
C TRP A 24 -13.07 -38.35 9.46
N ALA A 25 -13.92 -37.37 9.77
CA ALA A 25 -15.34 -37.40 9.46
C ALA A 25 -15.63 -36.57 8.21
N TYR A 26 -16.46 -37.10 7.31
CA TYR A 26 -16.97 -36.36 6.17
C TYR A 26 -17.82 -35.19 6.68
N ALA A 27 -17.52 -33.98 6.24
CA ALA A 27 -18.25 -32.78 6.60
C ALA A 27 -19.29 -32.43 5.54
N ASN A 28 -18.85 -32.11 4.32
CA ASN A 28 -19.73 -31.71 3.21
C ASN A 28 -19.02 -31.76 1.85
N ASP A 29 -19.82 -31.77 0.78
CA ASP A 29 -19.37 -31.55 -0.59
C ASP A 29 -18.93 -30.09 -0.70
N ALA A 30 -17.66 -29.85 -1.02
CA ALA A 30 -17.15 -28.49 -1.27
C ALA A 30 -17.50 -28.05 -2.69
N TYR A 31 -17.45 -28.98 -3.66
CA TYR A 31 -17.85 -28.74 -5.04
C TYR A 31 -18.16 -30.06 -5.76
N ALA A 32 -19.40 -30.24 -6.26
CA ALA A 32 -19.82 -31.38 -7.06
C ALA A 32 -20.73 -30.89 -8.20
N ASN A 33 -20.36 -31.14 -9.46
CA ASN A 33 -21.13 -30.68 -10.63
C ASN A 33 -21.32 -31.76 -11.70
N GLY A 34 -21.17 -33.05 -11.34
CA GLY A 34 -21.35 -34.17 -12.26
C GLY A 34 -20.44 -34.20 -13.48
N GLY A 35 -19.41 -33.34 -13.52
CA GLY A 35 -18.38 -33.34 -14.56
C GLY A 35 -17.33 -34.42 -14.30
N LEU A 36 -16.70 -34.91 -15.37
CA LEU A 36 -15.55 -35.81 -15.28
C LEU A 36 -14.33 -35.03 -14.74
N TYR A 37 -13.62 -35.59 -13.75
CA TYR A 37 -12.29 -35.16 -13.25
C TYR A 37 -12.16 -33.81 -12.51
N ILE A 38 -13.25 -33.31 -11.91
CA ILE A 38 -13.20 -32.22 -10.92
C ILE A 38 -12.34 -32.64 -9.72
N GLY A 39 -11.42 -31.78 -9.28
CA GLY A 39 -10.56 -32.05 -8.12
C GLY A 39 -9.37 -32.96 -8.43
N SER A 40 -8.98 -33.05 -9.71
CA SER A 40 -7.77 -33.75 -10.15
C SER A 40 -6.48 -33.14 -9.59
N SER A 41 -6.51 -31.84 -9.26
CA SER A 41 -5.53 -31.17 -8.44
C SER A 41 -6.21 -30.16 -7.52
N LEU A 42 -5.63 -29.95 -6.34
CA LEU A 42 -6.13 -28.97 -5.38
C LEU A 42 -4.99 -28.38 -4.57
N ARG A 43 -5.11 -27.09 -4.25
CA ARG A 43 -4.21 -26.40 -3.34
C ARG A 43 -5.01 -25.50 -2.41
N LEU A 44 -4.75 -25.62 -1.12
CA LEU A 44 -5.34 -24.76 -0.08
C LEU A 44 -4.23 -23.93 0.56
N ARG A 45 -4.38 -22.61 0.56
CA ARG A 45 -3.46 -21.68 1.22
C ARG A 45 -4.23 -20.45 1.67
N ASP A 46 -4.05 -20.00 2.91
CA ASP A 46 -4.61 -18.75 3.45
C ASP A 46 -6.11 -18.56 3.20
N GLY A 47 -6.89 -19.66 3.24
CA GLY A 47 -8.33 -19.63 2.99
C GLY A 47 -8.72 -19.55 1.51
N LEU A 48 -7.80 -19.74 0.57
CA LEU A 48 -8.07 -19.90 -0.85
C LEU A 48 -7.90 -21.37 -1.26
N LEU A 49 -8.91 -21.95 -1.91
CA LEU A 49 -8.83 -23.27 -2.54
C LEU A 49 -8.83 -23.12 -4.06
N ALA A 50 -7.70 -23.42 -4.67
CA ALA A 50 -7.61 -23.61 -6.11
C ALA A 50 -7.98 -25.05 -6.45
N ILE A 51 -8.84 -25.23 -7.46
CA ILE A 51 -9.27 -26.54 -7.95
C ILE A 51 -8.94 -26.62 -9.45
N GLY A 52 -8.12 -27.60 -9.82
CA GLY A 52 -7.97 -28.02 -11.21
C GLY A 52 -9.14 -28.93 -11.63
N ASP A 53 -9.75 -28.63 -12.78
CA ASP A 53 -10.80 -29.45 -13.40
C ASP A 53 -10.43 -29.77 -14.85
N ASN A 54 -10.57 -31.04 -15.26
CA ASN A 54 -10.30 -31.50 -16.61
C ASN A 54 -11.54 -31.41 -17.54
N GLY A 55 -12.73 -31.14 -17.01
CA GLY A 55 -13.99 -31.24 -17.75
C GLY A 55 -14.46 -29.96 -18.45
N THR A 56 -14.04 -28.77 -17.98
CA THR A 56 -14.63 -27.48 -18.42
C THR A 56 -13.66 -26.51 -19.12
N SER A 57 -12.52 -27.01 -19.60
CA SER A 57 -11.53 -26.26 -20.40
C SER A 57 -10.75 -25.15 -19.67
N LYS A 58 -11.05 -24.85 -18.39
CA LYS A 58 -10.43 -23.75 -17.63
C LYS A 58 -10.33 -24.08 -16.13
N PRO A 59 -9.22 -23.76 -15.44
CA PRO A 59 -9.11 -23.91 -13.99
C PRO A 59 -10.03 -22.91 -13.27
N ARG A 60 -10.54 -23.29 -12.09
CA ARG A 60 -11.49 -22.50 -11.31
C ARG A 60 -11.00 -22.29 -9.88
N LEU A 61 -11.20 -21.08 -9.38
CA LEU A 61 -10.78 -20.66 -8.06
C LEU A 61 -11.98 -20.47 -7.15
N HIS A 62 -11.89 -21.00 -5.94
CA HIS A 62 -12.95 -20.94 -4.95
C HIS A 62 -12.39 -20.38 -3.64
N THR A 63 -13.08 -19.43 -3.02
CA THR A 63 -12.69 -18.97 -1.69
C THR A 63 -13.19 -19.95 -0.63
N ALA A 64 -12.38 -20.20 0.40
CA ALA A 64 -12.80 -20.90 1.61
C ALA A 64 -13.70 -19.96 2.42
N SER A 65 -14.93 -19.77 1.97
CA SER A 65 -15.92 -19.09 2.79
C SER A 65 -16.32 -19.97 3.97
N THR A 66 -16.69 -19.34 5.07
CA THR A 66 -17.46 -19.98 6.14
C THR A 66 -18.79 -20.44 5.56
N GLN A 67 -18.87 -21.73 5.18
CA GLN A 67 -20.03 -22.62 5.00
C GLN A 67 -21.41 -21.99 4.70
N PRO A 68 -22.23 -22.57 3.77
CA PRO A 68 -22.16 -23.94 3.26
C PRO A 68 -21.68 -24.06 1.80
N THR A 69 -21.34 -22.96 1.13
CA THR A 69 -20.90 -22.98 -0.27
C THR A 69 -19.61 -22.18 -0.47
N TRP A 70 -18.77 -22.63 -1.39
CA TRP A 70 -17.53 -21.97 -1.77
C TRP A 70 -17.78 -21.18 -3.05
N PRO A 71 -17.96 -19.84 -2.98
CA PRO A 71 -18.29 -19.06 -4.16
C PRO A 71 -17.13 -19.11 -5.16
N LEU A 72 -17.48 -19.17 -6.45
CA LEU A 72 -16.52 -19.04 -7.53
C LEU A 72 -15.89 -17.65 -7.47
N LEU A 73 -14.59 -17.58 -7.24
CA LEU A 73 -13.83 -16.33 -7.24
C LEU A 73 -13.54 -15.88 -8.67
N ALA A 74 -13.02 -16.80 -9.49
CA ALA A 74 -12.67 -16.54 -10.87
C ALA A 74 -12.59 -17.84 -11.69
N THR A 75 -12.81 -17.72 -12.99
CA THR A 75 -12.42 -18.72 -13.98
C THR A 75 -11.23 -18.15 -14.75
N LEU A 76 -10.07 -18.81 -14.70
CA LEU A 76 -8.89 -18.27 -15.39
C LEU A 76 -9.03 -18.49 -16.90
N ALA A 77 -8.66 -17.50 -17.69
CA ALA A 77 -8.61 -17.63 -19.14
C ALA A 77 -7.37 -18.45 -19.52
N SER A 78 -7.56 -19.68 -20.02
CA SER A 78 -6.50 -20.43 -20.69
C SER A 78 -6.64 -20.28 -22.22
N PRO A 79 -5.56 -19.99 -22.95
CA PRO A 79 -5.55 -19.97 -24.42
C PRO A 79 -5.55 -21.37 -25.06
N SER A 80 -5.30 -22.44 -24.30
CA SER A 80 -5.29 -23.83 -24.80
C SER A 80 -6.21 -24.75 -23.96
N GLY A 81 -6.83 -25.74 -24.62
CA GLY A 81 -7.96 -26.56 -24.14
C GLY A 81 -7.72 -27.40 -22.86
N PRO A 82 -8.63 -28.35 -22.53
CA PRO A 82 -8.89 -28.79 -21.16
C PRO A 82 -7.69 -29.34 -20.41
N VAL A 83 -7.55 -28.92 -19.15
CA VAL A 83 -6.45 -29.35 -18.30
C VAL A 83 -6.88 -29.66 -16.88
N GLY A 84 -6.72 -30.93 -16.48
CA GLY A 84 -6.50 -31.36 -15.09
C GLY A 84 -5.12 -30.94 -14.57
N ALA A 85 -4.79 -29.66 -14.75
CA ALA A 85 -3.50 -29.07 -14.47
C ALA A 85 -3.15 -29.17 -12.98
N PRO A 86 -1.93 -29.52 -12.57
CA PRO A 86 -1.50 -29.23 -11.20
C PRO A 86 -1.62 -27.73 -10.97
N VAL A 87 -2.35 -27.37 -9.91
CA VAL A 87 -2.50 -25.99 -9.44
C VAL A 87 -1.58 -25.79 -8.24
N ASP A 88 -0.85 -24.68 -8.24
CA ASP A 88 -0.16 -24.21 -7.04
C ASP A 88 -0.50 -22.74 -6.78
N VAL A 89 -0.41 -22.36 -5.51
CA VAL A 89 -0.85 -21.07 -5.01
C VAL A 89 0.27 -20.49 -4.13
N SER A 90 0.85 -19.37 -4.58
CA SER A 90 1.68 -18.49 -3.73
C SER A 90 0.79 -17.46 -3.02
N GLN A 91 1.37 -16.52 -2.29
CA GLN A 91 0.59 -15.46 -1.62
C GLN A 91 -0.20 -14.60 -2.62
N ASP A 92 0.35 -14.40 -3.83
CA ASP A 92 -0.11 -13.43 -4.83
C ASP A 92 -0.29 -14.03 -6.24
N ARG A 93 0.20 -15.26 -6.48
CA ARG A 93 0.17 -15.93 -7.78
C ARG A 93 -0.52 -17.27 -7.70
N ILE A 94 -1.15 -17.62 -8.81
CA ILE A 94 -1.72 -18.94 -9.03
C ILE A 94 -1.07 -19.47 -10.29
N ALA A 95 -0.35 -20.58 -10.13
CA ALA A 95 0.27 -21.29 -11.23
C ALA A 95 -0.63 -22.45 -11.63
N VAL A 96 -0.92 -22.56 -12.92
CA VAL A 96 -1.68 -23.67 -13.50
C VAL A 96 -0.88 -24.23 -14.68
N ALA A 97 -0.50 -25.51 -14.63
CA ALA A 97 0.26 -26.14 -15.71
C ALA A 97 -0.62 -26.90 -16.71
N ALA A 98 -0.60 -26.47 -17.98
CA ALA A 98 -1.31 -27.13 -19.07
C ALA A 98 -0.62 -28.43 -19.54
N LEU A 99 -1.30 -29.57 -19.50
CA LEU A 99 -0.81 -30.90 -19.90
C LEU A 99 -1.05 -31.23 -21.39
N ASN A 100 -1.18 -30.23 -22.27
CA ASN A 100 -1.42 -30.44 -23.71
C ASN A 100 -0.12 -30.57 -24.52
N GLY A 101 0.89 -31.29 -24.02
CA GLY A 101 2.14 -31.56 -24.74
C GLY A 101 3.10 -30.36 -24.90
N ASP A 102 2.62 -29.14 -24.73
CA ASP A 102 3.41 -27.91 -24.92
C ASP A 102 4.05 -27.37 -23.64
N GLY A 103 3.70 -27.92 -22.46
CA GLY A 103 4.37 -27.61 -21.18
C GLY A 103 4.18 -26.19 -20.66
N PHE A 104 3.13 -25.47 -21.04
CA PHE A 104 2.89 -24.10 -20.58
C PHE A 104 2.43 -24.06 -19.11
N VAL A 105 3.00 -23.14 -18.33
CA VAL A 105 2.52 -22.75 -16.99
C VAL A 105 1.93 -21.35 -17.11
N ASP A 106 0.61 -21.23 -16.95
CA ASP A 106 -0.04 -19.93 -16.81
C ASP A 106 0.08 -19.49 -15.35
N ILE A 107 0.84 -18.42 -15.13
CA ILE A 107 0.94 -17.75 -13.83
C ILE A 107 0.02 -16.54 -13.86
N GLY A 108 -1.19 -16.70 -13.32
CA GLY A 108 -2.13 -15.60 -13.14
C GLY A 108 -1.83 -14.85 -11.86
N ALA A 109 -1.73 -13.52 -11.92
CA ALA A 109 -1.81 -12.68 -10.73
C ALA A 109 -3.26 -12.66 -10.25
N LEU A 110 -3.51 -13.08 -9.01
CA LEU A 110 -4.80 -12.80 -8.39
C LEU A 110 -4.78 -11.30 -8.06
N ARG A 111 -5.40 -10.48 -8.91
CA ARG A 111 -5.43 -9.04 -8.63
C ARG A 111 -6.24 -8.78 -7.37
N LEU A 112 -5.53 -8.37 -6.32
CA LEU A 112 -6.02 -8.19 -4.97
C LEU A 112 -7.01 -7.03 -4.89
N GLY A 113 -8.06 -7.21 -4.11
CA GLY A 113 -9.05 -6.16 -3.85
C GLY A 113 -8.55 -5.14 -2.84
N PRO A 114 -9.22 -3.98 -2.71
CA PRO A 114 -8.88 -2.98 -1.70
C PRO A 114 -8.81 -3.58 -0.30
N GLY A 115 -7.77 -3.23 0.46
CA GLY A 115 -7.56 -3.67 1.85
C GLY A 115 -6.72 -4.93 1.99
N SER A 116 -6.30 -5.55 0.89
CA SER A 116 -5.36 -6.69 0.93
C SER A 116 -3.93 -6.19 1.06
N ASP A 117 -3.08 -6.95 1.76
CA ASP A 117 -1.64 -6.68 1.80
C ASP A 117 -1.02 -6.81 0.39
N CYS A 118 -0.10 -5.91 0.04
CA CYS A 118 0.59 -5.91 -1.25
C CYS A 118 2.05 -5.46 -1.10
N ALA A 119 2.89 -5.91 -2.03
CA ALA A 119 4.27 -5.46 -2.20
C ALA A 119 4.44 -4.50 -3.39
N ALA A 120 3.57 -4.61 -4.40
CA ALA A 120 3.63 -3.79 -5.61
C ALA A 120 2.24 -3.48 -6.19
N GLY A 121 2.15 -2.40 -6.98
CA GLY A 121 0.87 -1.93 -7.53
C GLY A 121 0.22 -2.91 -8.52
N ASP A 122 1.00 -3.69 -9.26
CA ASP A 122 0.50 -4.67 -10.24
C ASP A 122 -0.19 -5.88 -9.59
N GLU A 123 0.01 -6.07 -8.28
CA GLU A 123 -0.72 -7.04 -7.46
C GLU A 123 -2.15 -6.57 -7.17
N CYS A 124 -2.42 -5.26 -7.19
CA CYS A 124 -3.73 -4.69 -6.87
C CYS A 124 -4.61 -4.56 -8.12
N ALA A 125 -5.90 -4.88 -7.98
CA ALA A 125 -6.89 -4.69 -9.06
C ALA A 125 -6.99 -3.24 -9.52
N SER A 126 -6.76 -2.30 -8.61
CA SER A 126 -6.69 -0.86 -8.86
C SER A 126 -5.38 -0.42 -9.50
N GLY A 127 -4.32 -1.23 -9.42
CA GLY A 127 -2.96 -0.83 -9.80
C GLY A 127 -2.19 -0.09 -8.70
N PHE A 128 -2.78 0.11 -7.51
CA PHE A 128 -2.22 0.98 -6.47
C PHE A 128 -1.96 0.21 -5.18
N CYS A 129 -0.69 0.08 -4.83
CA CYS A 129 -0.23 -0.45 -3.56
C CYS A 129 0.38 0.71 -2.75
N VAL A 130 -0.28 1.09 -1.66
CA VAL A 130 0.07 2.26 -0.85
C VAL A 130 0.08 1.81 0.61
N ASP A 131 1.12 2.14 1.36
CA ASP A 131 1.31 1.69 2.75
C ASP A 131 1.29 0.16 2.92
N GLY A 132 1.70 -0.58 1.88
CA GLY A 132 1.63 -2.06 1.87
C GLY A 132 0.22 -2.62 1.75
N VAL A 133 -0.77 -1.80 1.40
CA VAL A 133 -2.18 -2.18 1.26
C VAL A 133 -2.72 -1.77 -0.12
N CYS A 134 -3.47 -2.65 -0.76
CA CYS A 134 -4.12 -2.35 -2.03
C CYS A 134 -5.18 -1.28 -1.85
N CYS A 135 -5.05 -0.20 -2.61
CA CYS A 135 -5.87 0.97 -2.46
C CYS A 135 -6.97 1.08 -3.50
N ASN A 136 -8.11 1.67 -3.15
CA ASN A 136 -9.20 1.89 -4.12
C ASN A 136 -8.84 2.91 -5.23
N LYS A 137 -7.83 3.76 -5.01
CA LYS A 137 -7.27 4.74 -5.94
C LYS A 137 -5.81 5.05 -5.61
N ALA A 138 -5.14 5.87 -6.41
CA ALA A 138 -3.68 6.08 -6.35
C ALA A 138 -3.10 6.62 -5.06
N CYS A 139 -3.85 7.41 -4.29
CA CYS A 139 -3.30 8.23 -3.19
C CYS A 139 -2.14 9.12 -3.66
N ASP A 140 -2.51 10.30 -4.18
CA ASP A 140 -1.58 11.25 -4.80
C ASP A 140 -1.27 12.47 -3.90
N ALA A 141 -1.58 12.40 -2.60
CA ALA A 141 -1.37 13.48 -1.63
C ALA A 141 -0.06 13.36 -0.83
N GLY A 142 0.85 12.47 -1.26
CA GLY A 142 2.19 12.33 -0.68
C GLY A 142 2.12 11.89 0.79
N ALA A 143 2.82 12.59 1.69
CA ALA A 143 2.76 12.30 3.12
C ALA A 143 1.39 12.58 3.77
N CYS A 144 0.46 13.19 3.03
CA CYS A 144 -0.84 13.64 3.52
C CYS A 144 -2.00 12.75 3.10
N ASP A 145 -1.76 11.56 2.58
CA ASP A 145 -2.75 10.52 2.50
C ASP A 145 -2.24 9.19 3.06
N ALA A 146 -3.17 8.29 3.29
CA ALA A 146 -2.89 6.94 3.76
C ALA A 146 -3.87 5.97 3.12
N CYS A 147 -3.43 4.73 2.95
CA CYS A 147 -4.30 3.63 2.55
C CYS A 147 -4.38 2.49 3.57
N SER A 148 -3.43 2.39 4.49
CA SER A 148 -3.55 1.48 5.63
C SER A 148 -4.19 2.19 6.82
N ALA A 149 -5.06 1.48 7.54
CA ALA A 149 -5.58 1.95 8.82
C ALA A 149 -4.45 2.19 9.84
N ALA A 150 -3.34 1.44 9.73
CA ALA A 150 -2.17 1.60 10.58
C ALA A 150 -1.43 2.93 10.34
N THR A 151 -1.52 3.49 9.14
CA THR A 151 -0.91 4.78 8.75
C THR A 151 -1.90 5.95 8.79
N GLY A 152 -3.14 5.72 9.23
CA GLY A 152 -4.14 6.77 9.48
C GLY A 152 -5.32 6.77 8.50
N ALA A 153 -5.42 5.79 7.60
CA ALA A 153 -6.59 5.66 6.74
C ALA A 153 -7.86 5.33 7.54
N SER A 154 -9.02 5.70 6.99
CA SER A 154 -10.33 5.40 7.59
C SER A 154 -10.65 3.89 7.64
N ALA A 155 -10.06 3.10 6.74
CA ALA A 155 -10.03 1.65 6.72
C ALA A 155 -8.92 1.18 5.76
N ASP A 156 -8.44 -0.05 5.92
CA ASP A 156 -7.51 -0.66 4.97
C ASP A 156 -8.12 -0.67 3.55
N GLY A 157 -7.39 -0.10 2.59
CA GLY A 157 -7.80 0.01 1.19
C GLY A 157 -8.62 1.24 0.83
N ALA A 158 -8.96 2.08 1.80
CA ALA A 158 -9.64 3.35 1.58
C ALA A 158 -8.65 4.50 1.59
N CYS A 159 -8.29 5.00 0.40
CA CYS A 159 -7.42 6.16 0.29
C CYS A 159 -8.02 7.38 1.01
N THR A 160 -7.39 7.79 2.11
CA THR A 160 -7.91 8.78 3.06
C THR A 160 -6.98 9.97 3.14
N LEU A 161 -7.53 11.19 3.00
CA LEU A 161 -6.76 12.42 3.18
C LEU A 161 -6.56 12.71 4.66
N LEU A 162 -5.32 12.92 5.06
CA LEU A 162 -4.94 13.10 6.45
C LEU A 162 -5.07 14.56 6.89
N THR A 163 -5.24 14.74 8.20
CA THR A 163 -5.21 16.04 8.87
C THR A 163 -4.43 15.91 10.17
N GLY A 164 -3.50 16.84 10.43
CA GLY A 164 -2.65 16.86 11.62
C GLY A 164 -1.41 15.96 11.56
N THR A 165 -1.27 15.11 10.54
CA THR A 165 -0.04 14.36 10.29
C THR A 165 1.10 15.32 9.94
N VAL A 166 2.29 15.09 10.49
CA VAL A 166 3.49 15.86 10.17
C VAL A 166 3.86 15.64 8.72
N CYS A 167 4.19 16.73 8.04
CA CYS A 167 4.69 16.73 6.67
C CYS A 167 5.73 17.85 6.50
N ASP A 168 6.21 18.04 5.28
CA ASP A 168 7.11 19.14 4.90
C ASP A 168 6.49 19.78 3.65
N ASP A 169 6.19 21.07 3.71
CA ASP A 169 5.57 21.79 2.59
C ASP A 169 6.60 22.37 1.61
N GLY A 170 7.89 22.19 1.91
CA GLY A 170 9.02 22.66 1.13
C GLY A 170 9.39 24.12 1.36
N ASP A 171 8.71 24.83 2.27
CA ASP A 171 9.06 26.19 2.67
C ASP A 171 9.99 26.15 3.89
N ALA A 172 11.26 26.48 3.68
CA ALA A 172 12.27 26.54 4.75
C ALA A 172 11.94 27.59 5.83
N CYS A 173 10.98 28.49 5.55
CA CYS A 173 10.51 29.53 6.44
C CYS A 173 9.33 29.11 7.30
N THR A 174 8.84 27.87 7.18
CA THR A 174 7.85 27.33 8.10
C THR A 174 8.43 26.20 8.93
N GLN A 175 7.85 26.01 10.10
CA GLN A 175 8.16 24.91 11.01
C GLN A 175 6.86 24.25 11.42
N THR A 176 6.97 22.97 11.83
CA THR A 176 5.86 22.17 12.35
C THR A 176 4.72 22.02 11.34
N ASP A 177 5.08 21.80 10.07
CA ASP A 177 4.11 21.67 8.98
C ASP A 177 3.26 20.43 9.17
N ALA A 178 1.99 20.57 8.79
CA ALA A 178 1.00 19.54 9.02
C ALA A 178 0.02 19.45 7.85
N CYS A 179 -0.43 18.23 7.62
CA CYS A 179 -1.46 17.95 6.63
C CYS A 179 -2.77 18.64 7.04
N GLN A 180 -3.40 19.30 6.07
CA GLN A 180 -4.75 19.79 6.19
C GLN A 180 -5.56 19.32 4.98
N ALA A 181 -6.46 18.35 5.21
CA ALA A 181 -7.30 17.76 4.17
C ALA A 181 -6.49 17.28 2.94
N GLY A 182 -5.38 16.58 3.17
CA GLY A 182 -4.57 16.01 2.08
C GLY A 182 -3.52 16.94 1.49
N VAL A 183 -3.38 18.16 2.00
CA VAL A 183 -2.37 19.12 1.54
C VAL A 183 -1.42 19.41 2.69
N CYS A 184 -0.12 19.30 2.46
CA CYS A 184 0.85 19.76 3.44
C CYS A 184 0.83 21.28 3.50
N LYS A 185 0.66 21.83 4.71
CA LYS A 185 0.67 23.28 4.92
C LYS A 185 1.72 23.66 5.94
N GLY A 186 2.48 24.68 5.59
CA GLY A 186 3.41 25.38 6.45
C GLY A 186 2.78 25.78 7.78
N GLY A 187 3.47 25.45 8.86
CA GLY A 187 3.05 25.80 10.21
C GLY A 187 3.42 27.23 10.58
N ALA A 188 3.99 27.40 11.76
CA ALA A 188 4.42 28.72 12.22
C ALA A 188 5.65 29.19 11.41
N ALA A 189 5.67 30.49 11.07
CA ALA A 189 6.83 31.07 10.42
C ALA A 189 8.07 30.99 11.34
N THR A 190 9.20 30.60 10.76
CA THR A 190 10.51 30.62 11.40
C THR A 190 10.90 32.07 11.69
N PRO A 191 11.13 32.45 12.95
CA PRO A 191 11.69 33.75 13.26
C PRO A 191 13.15 33.78 12.78
N CYS A 192 13.40 34.55 11.73
CA CYS A 192 14.75 34.86 11.29
C CYS A 192 15.18 36.16 11.93
N SER A 193 16.04 36.04 12.95
CA SER A 193 16.84 37.17 13.42
C SER A 193 18.17 36.69 13.96
N ASP A 194 19.25 37.34 13.55
CA ASP A 194 20.59 37.10 14.08
C ASP A 194 20.94 38.04 15.26
N GLY A 195 20.01 38.93 15.61
CA GLY A 195 20.17 39.92 16.68
C GLY A 195 21.06 41.11 16.30
N ASN A 196 21.47 41.24 15.05
CA ASN A 196 22.30 42.33 14.58
C ASN A 196 21.44 43.47 14.00
N ALA A 197 21.46 44.64 14.65
CA ALA A 197 20.72 45.81 14.17
C ALA A 197 21.22 46.33 12.80
N CYS A 198 22.39 45.87 12.35
CA CYS A 198 22.99 46.22 11.06
C CYS A 198 22.74 45.20 9.95
N THR A 199 21.82 44.26 10.15
CA THR A 199 21.31 43.38 9.11
C THR A 199 19.81 43.59 8.90
N SER A 200 19.38 43.41 7.66
CA SER A 200 17.98 43.19 7.31
C SER A 200 17.77 41.69 7.27
N ASP A 201 17.01 41.20 8.24
CA ASP A 201 16.72 39.79 8.40
C ASP A 201 15.47 39.44 7.60
N ALA A 202 15.56 38.43 6.75
CA ALA A 202 14.44 37.91 6.01
C ALA A 202 14.51 36.38 5.96
N CYS A 203 13.39 35.75 5.66
CA CYS A 203 13.37 34.33 5.36
C CYS A 203 13.05 34.13 3.88
N ASP A 204 13.94 33.40 3.20
CA ASP A 204 13.77 32.96 1.82
C ASP A 204 13.21 31.53 1.82
N PRO A 205 12.04 31.27 1.22
CA PRO A 205 11.41 29.94 1.28
C PRO A 205 12.26 28.79 0.74
N ALA A 206 13.22 29.06 -0.15
CA ALA A 206 14.07 28.03 -0.73
C ALA A 206 15.35 27.78 0.09
N THR A 207 15.85 28.78 0.81
CA THR A 207 17.17 28.75 1.45
C THR A 207 17.16 28.98 2.97
N GLY A 208 16.04 29.42 3.53
CA GLY A 208 15.86 29.72 4.95
C GLY A 208 16.26 31.15 5.30
N CYS A 209 16.76 31.35 6.53
CA CYS A 209 17.11 32.68 7.01
C CYS A 209 18.28 33.30 6.23
N VAL A 210 18.06 34.52 5.74
CA VAL A 210 19.05 35.36 5.07
C VAL A 210 19.22 36.66 5.85
N PHE A 211 20.48 37.06 6.05
CA PHE A 211 20.86 38.25 6.82
C PHE A 211 21.70 39.15 5.91
N VAL A 212 21.12 40.25 5.45
CA VAL A 212 21.78 41.14 4.49
C VAL A 212 22.22 42.42 5.20
N PRO A 213 23.51 42.80 5.15
CA PRO A 213 23.97 44.05 5.74
C PRO A 213 23.17 45.26 5.25
N VAL A 214 22.74 46.12 6.18
CA VAL A 214 22.12 47.42 5.85
C VAL A 214 23.18 48.42 5.40
N ALA A 215 22.75 49.58 4.88
CA ALA A 215 23.66 50.61 4.44
C ALA A 215 24.58 51.09 5.58
N ASP A 216 25.84 51.34 5.28
CA ASP A 216 26.75 51.99 6.22
C ASP A 216 26.17 53.34 6.68
N GLU A 217 26.54 53.77 7.88
CA GLU A 217 26.02 54.96 8.56
C GLU A 217 24.53 54.88 8.96
N THR A 218 23.86 53.74 8.75
CA THR A 218 22.55 53.49 9.37
C THR A 218 22.71 53.51 10.89
N THR A 219 21.81 54.21 11.58
CA THR A 219 21.81 54.29 13.04
C THR A 219 21.57 52.92 13.64
N CYS A 220 22.40 52.51 14.59
CA CYS A 220 22.23 51.28 15.36
C CYS A 220 22.53 51.54 16.85
N ASP A 221 22.36 50.52 17.68
CA ASP A 221 22.69 50.52 19.10
C ASP A 221 23.43 49.21 19.40
N ASP A 222 24.68 49.29 19.83
CA ASP A 222 25.50 48.11 20.17
C ASP A 222 25.24 47.60 21.60
N GLY A 223 24.31 48.22 22.32
CA GLY A 223 23.95 47.91 23.71
C GLY A 223 24.88 48.54 24.75
N ASN A 224 25.88 49.33 24.35
CA ASN A 224 26.80 50.01 25.24
C ASN A 224 26.28 51.40 25.64
N ALA A 225 25.84 51.56 26.88
CA ALA A 225 25.35 52.86 27.34
C ALA A 225 26.43 53.98 27.45
N CYS A 226 27.72 53.67 27.26
CA CYS A 226 28.81 54.65 27.39
C CYS A 226 29.13 55.41 26.09
N ASN A 227 28.67 54.94 24.94
CA ASN A 227 28.74 55.65 23.66
C ASN A 227 27.33 56.09 23.25
N SER A 228 27.23 57.01 22.28
CA SER A 228 25.93 57.41 21.74
C SER A 228 26.08 57.70 20.26
N GLY A 229 25.15 57.17 19.46
CA GLY A 229 25.11 57.41 18.02
C GLY A 229 25.85 56.38 17.19
N ASP A 230 25.86 55.12 17.60
CA ASP A 230 26.50 54.02 16.86
C ASP A 230 25.99 53.93 15.42
N ARG A 231 26.86 53.41 14.55
CA ARG A 231 26.65 53.35 13.11
C ARG A 231 27.02 51.97 12.58
N CYS A 232 26.22 51.51 11.62
CA CYS A 232 26.56 50.33 10.87
C CYS A 232 27.79 50.59 10.00
N VAL A 233 28.80 49.72 10.11
CA VAL A 233 30.00 49.72 9.29
C VAL A 233 30.29 48.29 8.88
N ALA A 234 30.24 48.01 7.58
CA ALA A 234 30.44 46.67 7.01
C ALA A 234 29.55 45.59 7.67
N GLY A 235 28.29 45.96 7.97
CA GLY A 235 27.31 45.05 8.56
C GLY A 235 27.46 44.81 10.07
N ALA A 236 28.33 45.52 10.77
CA ALA A 236 28.43 45.47 12.23
C ALA A 236 28.09 46.83 12.84
N CYS A 237 27.43 46.84 14.01
CA CYS A 237 27.20 48.07 14.76
C CYS A 237 28.49 48.49 15.45
N GLN A 238 28.97 49.71 15.16
CA GLN A 238 30.23 50.23 15.70
C GLN A 238 30.03 51.60 16.38
N PRO A 239 30.77 51.87 17.48
CA PRO A 239 30.78 53.18 18.11
C PRO A 239 31.31 54.24 17.16
N VAL A 240 30.64 55.39 17.12
CA VAL A 240 31.24 56.60 16.54
C VAL A 240 32.29 57.13 17.52
N SER A 241 33.54 57.19 17.05
CA SER A 241 34.71 57.71 17.79
C SER A 241 34.66 59.22 17.98
#